data_AF-A0A971G6M0-F1
#
_entry.id   AF-A0A971G6M0-F1
#
_cell.length_a   1.000
_cell.length_b   1.000
_cell.length_c   1.000
_cell.angle_alpha   90.00
_cell.angle_beta   90.00
_cell.angle_gamma   90.00
#
_symmetry.space_group_name_H-M   'P 1'
#
loop_
_entity.id
_entity.type
_entity.pdbx_description
1 polymer ?
#
loop_
_entity_poly.entity_id
_entity_poly.type
_entity_poly.pdbx_seq_one_letter_code
_entity_poly.pdbx_strand_id
1 'polypeptide(L)'
;MKRPSRSIATPLCLIFFALALGAVAVQWRELLQDMPRMLPLDTVGSILAAALAAIVFWRLSRMEKPFGHVSLWLLAAFFAGVLTLGQSFAAWGTTELLRAGRESVLRTALYWSGRVPFYYGAMVLLQSALGKGEKSATKAVAVHGLCAGRRAWLMLSAILFLAWIPYYFCTFPGVVSNDSITQLKEIFGILPLEAGNPVFQTFLLGAFARLGIALGSPDTGVALYCCLQALLMALLLGNLLQSMAEASVPRWLLWASLAFLALCPVFPLFAFCVGKDTNFAMAVLWFSMEVWKLLQQYRCGLNQEGKPGTLCLSLSAALVLLLRNPGVYVLLLTLVPLLIWALLQGRKGAVSRLWLCPALALAITATLWLGLRLVLLPLLPIAPMPETEEYSLPLQQVARVVASEPESLTEDERQVIAAVLDWEQIKAVYNGELSDPIKLLWNRQATAQEKQAFFRLWLHLTPRHAATYFSAAFHNSYGYLCPGYLSTIKPTLLIGKQGRIEDLNPRFPFSVNPASSNLKAAMDIPTGISLGRLLVSPGLYGWVVLFVLVTLLSSRPKRLLLAAAPALFCLAGCLLSAVNGYIRYAMPLYFCTPFLLALCAGPQPEDQRSDTP
;
A
#
# COMPACT_ATOMS: atom_id res chain seq x y z
N MET A 1 30.09 -39.13 -11.55
CA MET A 1 29.02 -38.13 -11.30
C MET A 1 27.76 -38.84 -10.81
N LYS A 2 27.53 -38.92 -9.49
CA LYS A 2 26.28 -39.46 -8.92
C LYS A 2 25.22 -38.35 -8.99
N ARG A 3 24.09 -38.60 -9.68
CA ARG A 3 22.89 -37.75 -9.55
C ARG A 3 22.51 -37.71 -8.05
N PRO A 4 22.29 -36.54 -7.43
CA PRO A 4 21.81 -36.49 -6.06
C PRO A 4 20.45 -37.17 -5.97
N SER A 5 20.23 -37.93 -4.90
CA SER A 5 19.06 -38.78 -4.70
C SER A 5 17.76 -37.95 -4.72
N ARG A 6 16.89 -38.21 -5.70
CA ARG A 6 15.52 -37.64 -5.82
C ARG A 6 14.53 -38.16 -4.76
N SER A 7 15.00 -38.52 -3.56
CA SER A 7 14.33 -39.56 -2.76
C SER A 7 13.25 -39.07 -1.77
N ILE A 8 13.16 -37.78 -1.41
CA ILE A 8 12.18 -37.30 -0.40
C ILE A 8 11.33 -36.11 -0.91
N ALA A 9 11.86 -35.26 -1.79
CA ALA A 9 11.15 -34.08 -2.28
C ALA A 9 9.91 -34.42 -3.13
N THR A 10 9.98 -35.48 -3.93
CA THR A 10 8.90 -35.91 -4.85
C THR A 10 7.62 -36.35 -4.13
N PRO A 11 7.66 -37.27 -3.13
CA PRO A 11 6.45 -37.67 -2.40
C PRO A 11 5.81 -36.52 -1.59
N LEU A 12 6.62 -35.66 -0.96
CA LEU A 12 6.11 -34.46 -0.26
C LEU A 12 5.41 -33.48 -1.22
N CYS A 13 5.96 -33.25 -2.41
CA CYS A 13 5.30 -32.41 -3.41
C CYS A 13 3.95 -32.96 -3.86
N LEU A 14 3.79 -34.29 -3.95
CA LEU A 14 2.52 -34.92 -4.27
C LEU A 14 1.48 -34.74 -3.16
N ILE A 15 1.88 -34.90 -1.90
CA ILE A 15 1.00 -34.66 -0.74
C ILE A 15 0.55 -33.20 -0.71
N PHE A 16 1.47 -32.25 -0.86
CA PHE A 16 1.15 -30.83 -0.86
C PHE A 16 0.30 -30.41 -2.06
N PHE A 17 0.54 -31.01 -3.23
CA PHE A 17 -0.33 -30.79 -4.39
C PHE A 17 -1.75 -31.31 -4.15
N ALA A 18 -1.89 -32.51 -3.57
CA ALA A 18 -3.20 -33.05 -3.21
C ALA A 18 -3.94 -32.17 -2.19
N LEU A 19 -3.24 -31.64 -1.18
CA LEU A 19 -3.81 -30.68 -0.23
C LEU A 19 -4.23 -29.37 -0.89
N ALA A 20 -3.40 -28.83 -1.80
CA ALA A 20 -3.73 -27.62 -2.55
C ALA A 20 -4.95 -27.82 -3.45
N LEU A 21 -5.06 -28.97 -4.13
CA LEU A 21 -6.25 -29.34 -4.89
C LEU A 21 -7.48 -29.48 -3.99
N GLY A 22 -7.32 -30.11 -2.82
CA GLY A 22 -8.37 -30.18 -1.81
C GLY A 22 -8.88 -28.79 -1.41
N ALA A 23 -7.99 -27.83 -1.17
CA ALA A 23 -8.37 -26.46 -0.84
C ALA A 23 -9.06 -25.70 -1.99
N VAL A 24 -8.73 -25.98 -3.25
CA VAL A 24 -9.45 -25.44 -4.43
C VAL A 24 -10.83 -26.08 -4.57
N ALA A 25 -10.94 -27.37 -4.24
CA ALA A 25 -12.19 -28.14 -4.30
C ALA A 25 -13.16 -27.83 -3.15
N VAL A 26 -12.70 -27.17 -2.07
CA VAL A 26 -13.60 -26.60 -1.06
C VAL A 26 -14.42 -25.48 -1.71
N GLN A 27 -15.57 -25.86 -2.28
CA GLN A 27 -16.56 -24.91 -2.79
C GLN A 27 -17.17 -24.18 -1.60
N TRP A 28 -16.65 -22.98 -1.32
CA TRP A 28 -17.25 -22.07 -0.36
C TRP A 28 -18.59 -21.48 -0.82
N ARG A 29 -19.03 -21.79 -2.05
CA ARG A 29 -20.24 -21.24 -2.68
C ARG A 29 -21.51 -21.49 -1.85
N GLU A 30 -21.60 -22.62 -1.15
CA GLU A 30 -22.75 -22.97 -0.31
C GLU A 30 -22.77 -22.22 1.04
N LEU A 31 -21.61 -21.74 1.54
CA LEU A 31 -21.45 -21.11 2.86
C LEU A 31 -21.29 -19.57 2.80
N LEU A 32 -20.81 -19.04 1.68
CA LEU A 32 -20.47 -17.62 1.51
C LEU A 32 -21.45 -16.86 0.60
N GLN A 33 -22.75 -17.20 0.58
CA GLN A 33 -23.85 -16.48 -0.11
C GLN A 33 -23.38 -15.45 -1.15
N ASP A 34 -23.14 -15.86 -2.41
CA ASP A 34 -22.75 -14.98 -3.54
C ASP A 34 -22.05 -13.67 -3.14
N MET A 35 -20.93 -13.75 -2.40
CA MET A 35 -20.26 -12.57 -1.86
C MET A 35 -19.50 -11.83 -2.97
N PRO A 36 -19.98 -10.67 -3.48
CA PRO A 36 -19.36 -9.99 -4.62
C PRO A 36 -18.00 -9.35 -4.28
N ARG A 37 -17.64 -9.33 -2.98
CA ARG A 37 -16.47 -8.60 -2.44
C ARG A 37 -15.16 -9.40 -2.45
N MET A 38 -15.23 -10.73 -2.45
CA MET A 38 -14.08 -11.62 -2.46
C MET A 38 -13.78 -12.14 -3.87
N LEU A 39 -12.61 -12.73 -4.09
CA LEU A 39 -12.24 -13.31 -5.38
C LEU A 39 -13.26 -14.38 -5.81
N PRO A 40 -13.94 -14.24 -6.97
CA PRO A 40 -14.85 -15.28 -7.45
C PRO A 40 -14.01 -16.47 -7.94
N LEU A 41 -14.14 -17.62 -7.27
CA LEU A 41 -13.65 -18.89 -7.81
C LEU A 41 -14.73 -19.47 -8.73
N ASP A 42 -14.85 -18.89 -9.93
CA ASP A 42 -15.60 -19.49 -11.02
C ASP A 42 -14.89 -20.77 -11.50
N THR A 43 -15.56 -21.57 -12.34
CA THR A 43 -15.01 -22.84 -12.84
C THR A 43 -13.65 -22.63 -13.54
N VAL A 44 -13.51 -21.53 -14.27
CA VAL A 44 -12.26 -21.15 -14.93
C VAL A 44 -11.17 -20.80 -13.91
N GLY A 45 -11.48 -19.99 -12.90
CA GLY A 45 -10.56 -19.65 -11.82
C GLY A 45 -10.07 -20.87 -11.04
N SER A 46 -10.94 -21.84 -10.78
CA SER A 46 -10.59 -23.10 -10.12
C SER A 46 -9.64 -23.95 -10.95
N ILE A 47 -9.89 -24.06 -12.27
CA ILE A 47 -9.00 -24.77 -13.21
C ILE A 47 -7.62 -24.09 -13.27
N LEU A 48 -7.59 -22.75 -13.37
CA LEU A 48 -6.34 -21.98 -13.39
C LEU A 48 -5.56 -22.14 -12.08
N ALA A 49 -6.24 -22.12 -10.93
CA ALA A 49 -5.61 -22.33 -9.63
C ALA A 49 -5.01 -23.75 -9.51
N ALA A 50 -5.73 -24.78 -9.97
CA ALA A 50 -5.23 -26.15 -10.00
C ALA A 50 -4.04 -26.32 -10.94
N ALA A 51 -4.09 -25.73 -12.14
CA ALA A 51 -2.98 -25.74 -13.08
C ALA A 51 -1.75 -25.02 -12.53
N LEU A 52 -1.94 -23.87 -11.87
CA LEU A 52 -0.86 -23.12 -11.23
C LEU A 52 -0.24 -23.92 -10.07
N ALA A 53 -1.06 -24.56 -9.25
CA ALA A 53 -0.57 -25.46 -8.20
C ALA A 53 0.27 -26.61 -8.80
N ALA A 54 -0.20 -27.24 -9.88
CA ALA A 54 0.55 -28.29 -10.57
C ALA A 54 1.92 -27.79 -11.06
N ILE A 55 1.97 -26.61 -11.67
CA ILE A 55 3.22 -25.98 -12.12
C ILE A 55 4.16 -25.70 -10.93
N VAL A 56 3.62 -25.17 -9.83
CA VAL A 56 4.39 -24.84 -8.63
C VAL A 56 5.07 -26.09 -8.07
N PHE A 57 4.30 -27.15 -7.79
CA PHE A 57 4.84 -28.36 -7.19
C PHE A 57 5.73 -29.16 -8.16
N TRP A 58 5.42 -29.13 -9.46
CA TRP A 58 6.31 -29.69 -10.49
C TRP A 58 7.68 -28.99 -10.51
N ARG A 59 7.72 -27.66 -10.39
CA ARG A 59 8.99 -26.93 -10.29
C ARG A 59 9.72 -27.23 -8.99
N LEU A 60 9.03 -27.24 -7.85
CA LEU A 60 9.63 -27.53 -6.55
C LEU A 60 10.27 -28.92 -6.50
N SER A 61 9.62 -29.94 -7.07
CA SER A 61 10.16 -31.31 -7.11
C SER A 61 11.48 -31.45 -7.88
N ARG A 62 11.87 -30.42 -8.65
CA ARG A 62 13.13 -30.37 -9.40
C ARG A 62 14.21 -29.53 -8.72
N MET A 63 13.92 -28.89 -7.59
CA MET A 63 14.89 -28.12 -6.81
C MET A 63 15.64 -29.05 -5.83
N GLU A 64 16.88 -28.71 -5.50
CA GLU A 64 17.69 -29.53 -4.58
C GLU A 64 17.23 -29.41 -3.12
N LYS A 65 16.80 -28.22 -2.69
CA LYS A 65 16.32 -27.94 -1.32
C LYS A 65 15.00 -27.15 -1.33
N PRO A 66 13.90 -27.70 -1.86
CA PRO A 66 12.66 -26.95 -2.06
C PRO A 66 11.98 -26.49 -0.77
N PHE A 67 12.28 -27.12 0.38
CA PHE A 67 11.58 -26.91 1.65
C PHE A 67 12.43 -26.24 2.74
N GLY A 68 13.63 -25.73 2.41
CA GLY A 68 14.60 -25.23 3.41
C GLY A 68 14.28 -23.84 3.99
N HIS A 69 13.38 -23.08 3.37
CA HIS A 69 13.10 -21.68 3.73
C HIS A 69 12.06 -21.55 4.85
N VAL A 70 12.44 -21.76 6.12
CA VAL A 70 11.52 -21.69 7.28
C VAL A 70 10.77 -20.36 7.36
N SER A 71 11.43 -19.24 7.08
CA SER A 71 10.80 -17.91 7.11
C SER A 71 9.66 -17.76 6.10
N LEU A 72 9.76 -18.39 4.92
CA LEU A 72 8.69 -18.40 3.92
C LEU A 72 7.54 -19.32 4.31
N TRP A 73 7.80 -20.40 5.07
CA TRP A 73 6.72 -21.23 5.63
C TRP A 73 5.89 -20.47 6.65
N LEU A 74 6.55 -19.74 7.56
CA LEU A 74 5.86 -18.89 8.53
C LEU A 74 5.03 -17.81 7.84
N LEU A 75 5.58 -17.16 6.82
CA LEU A 75 4.85 -16.16 6.04
C LEU A 75 3.66 -16.77 5.28
N ALA A 76 3.82 -17.96 4.70
CA ALA A 76 2.75 -18.66 4.01
C ALA A 76 1.60 -19.04 4.95
N ALA A 77 1.93 -19.52 6.15
CA ALA A 77 0.97 -19.83 7.21
C ALA A 77 0.20 -18.57 7.66
N PHE A 78 0.91 -17.45 7.82
CA PHE A 78 0.32 -16.15 8.11
C PHE A 78 -0.65 -15.69 7.01
N PHE A 79 -0.23 -15.71 5.74
CA PHE A 79 -1.09 -15.35 4.60
C PHE A 79 -2.34 -16.21 4.50
N ALA A 80 -2.19 -17.54 4.66
CA ALA A 80 -3.33 -18.45 4.68
C ALA A 80 -4.28 -18.15 5.85
N GLY A 81 -3.74 -17.85 7.03
CA GLY A 81 -4.52 -17.49 8.21
C GLY A 81 -5.31 -16.20 8.01
N VAL A 82 -4.64 -15.13 7.56
CA VAL A 82 -5.27 -13.83 7.30
C VAL A 82 -6.35 -13.93 6.23
N LEU A 83 -6.11 -14.65 5.13
CA LEU A 83 -7.11 -14.78 4.08
C LEU A 83 -8.33 -15.59 4.54
N THR A 84 -8.12 -16.62 5.36
CA THR A 84 -9.20 -17.44 5.95
C THR A 84 -10.03 -16.61 6.92
N LEU A 85 -9.37 -15.86 7.82
CA LEU A 85 -10.05 -14.94 8.73
C LEU A 85 -10.77 -13.82 7.97
N GLY A 86 -10.13 -13.22 6.97
CA GLY A 86 -10.70 -12.16 6.16
C GLY A 86 -11.97 -12.57 5.44
N GLN A 87 -12.08 -13.84 5.03
CA GLN A 87 -13.32 -14.38 4.47
C GLN A 87 -14.44 -14.47 5.49
N SER A 88 -14.13 -14.90 6.72
CA SER A 88 -15.09 -14.89 7.83
C SER A 88 -15.57 -13.47 8.13
N PHE A 89 -14.64 -12.51 8.23
CA PHE A 89 -14.97 -11.12 8.54
C PHE A 89 -15.73 -10.42 7.42
N ALA A 90 -15.40 -10.69 6.15
CA ALA A 90 -16.16 -10.15 5.04
C ALA A 90 -17.63 -10.60 5.07
N ALA A 91 -17.89 -11.87 5.44
CA ALA A 91 -19.24 -12.43 5.45
C ALA A 91 -20.04 -12.11 6.72
N TRP A 92 -19.39 -12.19 7.89
CA TRP A 92 -20.08 -12.17 9.20
C TRP A 92 -19.59 -11.05 10.14
N GLY A 93 -18.51 -10.35 9.77
CA GLY A 93 -17.89 -9.33 10.62
C GLY A 93 -17.23 -9.86 11.90
N THR A 94 -17.06 -11.18 12.00
CA THR A 94 -16.53 -11.92 13.16
C THR A 94 -15.84 -13.22 12.69
N THR A 95 -15.36 -14.04 13.63
CA THR A 95 -14.76 -15.36 13.39
C THR A 95 -15.79 -16.50 13.28
N GLU A 96 -17.07 -16.23 12.98
CA GLU A 96 -18.14 -17.25 12.95
C GLU A 96 -17.82 -18.47 12.07
N LEU A 97 -17.12 -18.28 10.94
CA LEU A 97 -16.72 -19.37 10.05
C LEU A 97 -15.85 -20.42 10.75
N LEU A 98 -15.09 -20.02 11.79
CA LEU A 98 -14.27 -20.89 12.64
C LEU A 98 -15.04 -21.54 13.78
N ARG A 99 -16.32 -21.17 13.99
CA ARG A 99 -17.14 -21.59 15.14
C ARG A 99 -18.46 -22.25 14.75
N ALA A 100 -18.86 -22.17 13.48
CA ALA A 100 -20.12 -22.71 12.92
C ALA A 100 -20.14 -24.25 12.77
N GLY A 101 -19.75 -25.00 13.81
CA GLY A 101 -19.84 -26.46 13.87
C GLY A 101 -18.65 -27.24 13.30
N ARG A 102 -18.59 -28.55 13.59
CA ARG A 102 -17.45 -29.44 13.30
C ARG A 102 -17.10 -29.50 11.81
N GLU A 103 -18.10 -29.44 10.93
CA GLU A 103 -17.91 -29.47 9.49
C GLU A 103 -17.25 -28.19 8.96
N SER A 104 -17.70 -27.00 9.41
CA SER A 104 -17.08 -25.72 9.05
C SER A 104 -15.63 -25.64 9.51
N VAL A 105 -15.34 -26.14 10.71
CA VAL A 105 -13.98 -26.22 11.25
C VAL A 105 -13.09 -27.11 10.39
N LEU A 106 -13.58 -28.29 9.99
CA LEU A 106 -12.81 -29.22 9.14
C LEU A 106 -12.56 -28.65 7.74
N ARG A 107 -13.59 -28.04 7.11
CA ARG A 107 -13.46 -27.35 5.82
C ARG A 107 -12.45 -26.21 5.91
N THR A 108 -12.48 -25.44 6.99
CA THR A 108 -11.53 -24.35 7.23
C THR A 108 -10.10 -24.85 7.44
N ALA A 109 -9.92 -25.93 8.19
CA ALA A 109 -8.62 -26.55 8.40
C ALA A 109 -8.03 -27.10 7.09
N LEU A 110 -8.84 -27.76 6.27
CA LEU A 110 -8.42 -28.24 4.94
C LEU A 110 -8.04 -27.07 4.02
N TYR A 111 -8.85 -26.02 4.03
CA TYR A 111 -8.62 -24.82 3.23
C TYR A 111 -7.35 -24.07 3.63
N TRP A 112 -7.10 -23.90 4.93
CA TRP A 112 -5.86 -23.32 5.44
C TRP A 112 -4.66 -24.19 5.07
N SER A 113 -4.70 -25.48 5.43
CA SER A 113 -3.58 -26.42 5.24
C SER A 113 -3.21 -26.66 3.78
N GLY A 114 -4.15 -26.58 2.83
CA GLY A 114 -3.85 -26.68 1.40
C GLY A 114 -3.23 -25.41 0.81
N ARG A 115 -3.52 -24.25 1.38
CA ARG A 115 -2.97 -22.96 0.91
C ARG A 115 -1.56 -22.69 1.38
N VAL A 116 -1.20 -23.09 2.59
CA VAL A 116 0.16 -22.90 3.14
C VAL A 116 1.23 -23.42 2.17
N PRO A 117 1.22 -24.70 1.71
CA PRO A 117 2.27 -25.19 0.83
C PRO A 117 2.23 -24.56 -0.56
N PHE A 118 1.05 -24.16 -1.04
CA PHE A 118 0.91 -23.46 -2.32
C PHE A 118 1.55 -22.07 -2.27
N TYR A 119 1.23 -21.26 -1.25
CA TYR A 119 1.83 -19.93 -1.06
C TYR A 119 3.33 -20.02 -0.80
N TYR A 120 3.75 -20.98 0.01
CA TYR A 120 5.16 -21.30 0.21
C TYR A 120 5.86 -21.55 -1.12
N GLY A 121 5.31 -22.46 -1.94
CA GLY A 121 5.88 -22.81 -3.23
C GLY A 121 5.94 -21.65 -4.21
N ALA A 122 4.88 -20.85 -4.29
CA ALA A 122 4.85 -19.65 -5.12
C ALA A 122 5.95 -18.65 -4.70
N MET A 123 6.12 -18.42 -3.39
CA MET A 123 7.15 -17.51 -2.87
C MET A 123 8.58 -18.04 -3.09
N VAL A 124 8.82 -19.34 -2.92
CA VAL A 124 10.13 -19.95 -3.22
C VAL A 124 10.47 -19.82 -4.70
N LEU A 125 9.51 -20.06 -5.58
CA LEU A 125 9.72 -19.90 -7.03
C LEU A 125 9.94 -18.44 -7.42
N LEU A 126 9.20 -17.51 -6.82
CA LEU A 126 9.42 -16.07 -7.01
C LEU A 126 10.82 -15.67 -6.53
N GLN A 127 11.22 -16.08 -5.32
CA GLN A 127 12.55 -15.78 -4.78
C GLN A 127 13.66 -16.38 -5.66
N SER A 128 13.48 -17.60 -6.16
CA SER A 128 14.41 -18.23 -7.12
C SER A 128 14.45 -17.49 -8.45
N ALA A 129 13.32 -17.04 -8.98
CA ALA A 129 13.23 -16.27 -10.22
C ALA A 129 13.86 -14.87 -10.11
N LEU A 130 13.79 -14.26 -8.92
CA LEU A 130 14.45 -12.99 -8.59
C LEU A 130 15.98 -13.15 -8.42
N GLY A 131 16.42 -14.29 -7.90
CA GLY A 131 17.84 -14.61 -7.70
C GLY A 131 18.60 -14.99 -8.98
N LYS A 132 17.89 -15.43 -10.03
CA LYS A 132 18.48 -15.74 -11.34
C LYS A 132 18.85 -14.46 -12.09
N GLY A 133 20.03 -13.90 -11.77
CA GLY A 133 20.69 -12.93 -12.63
C GLY A 133 21.03 -13.54 -14.01
N GLU A 134 21.13 -12.71 -15.05
CA GLU A 134 21.50 -13.22 -16.36
C GLU A 134 22.93 -13.77 -16.37
N LYS A 135 23.06 -15.08 -16.63
CA LYS A 135 24.34 -15.77 -16.76
C LYS A 135 25.07 -15.45 -18.08
N SER A 136 24.52 -14.60 -18.95
CA SER A 136 25.11 -14.25 -20.25
C SER A 136 25.26 -12.73 -20.40
N ALA A 137 26.50 -12.26 -20.20
CA ALA A 137 26.86 -10.84 -20.21
C ALA A 137 26.53 -10.13 -21.54
N THR A 138 26.64 -10.79 -22.68
CA THR A 138 26.52 -10.16 -24.01
C THR A 138 25.09 -9.81 -24.41
N LYS A 139 24.09 -10.68 -24.15
CA LYS A 139 22.67 -10.33 -24.38
C LYS A 139 22.14 -9.38 -23.32
N ALA A 140 22.63 -9.48 -22.08
CA ALA A 140 22.26 -8.58 -20.98
C ALA A 140 22.61 -7.13 -21.35
N VAL A 141 23.85 -6.91 -21.77
CA VAL A 141 24.35 -5.59 -22.18
C VAL A 141 23.54 -4.97 -23.32
N ALA A 142 23.02 -5.76 -24.28
CA ALA A 142 22.24 -5.21 -25.39
C ALA A 142 20.85 -4.67 -24.97
N VAL A 143 20.08 -5.45 -24.20
CA VAL A 143 18.72 -5.04 -23.76
C VAL A 143 18.80 -4.02 -22.63
N HIS A 144 19.70 -4.22 -21.66
CA HIS A 144 19.91 -3.25 -20.58
C HIS A 144 20.57 -1.96 -21.11
N GLY A 145 21.39 -2.05 -22.16
CA GLY A 145 21.98 -0.88 -22.84
C GLY A 145 20.96 -0.04 -23.61
N LEU A 146 19.94 -0.66 -24.23
CA LEU A 146 18.79 0.05 -24.83
C LEU A 146 17.92 0.74 -23.77
N CYS A 147 17.92 0.24 -22.54
CA CYS A 147 17.15 0.75 -21.41
C CYS A 147 17.98 1.60 -20.42
N ALA A 148 19.21 1.98 -20.78
CA ALA A 148 20.10 2.77 -19.93
C ALA A 148 20.22 4.23 -20.39
N GLY A 149 20.44 5.12 -19.42
CA GLY A 149 20.67 6.54 -19.65
C GLY A 149 19.42 7.37 -19.97
N ARG A 150 19.64 8.68 -20.16
CA ARG A 150 18.57 9.70 -20.27
C ARG A 150 17.57 9.44 -21.40
N ARG A 151 18.02 8.89 -22.54
CA ARG A 151 17.13 8.59 -23.67
C ARG A 151 16.16 7.46 -23.33
N ALA A 152 16.66 6.39 -22.69
CA ALA A 152 15.83 5.27 -22.27
C ALA A 152 14.80 5.69 -21.21
N TRP A 153 15.22 6.51 -20.24
CA TRP A 153 14.30 7.10 -19.26
C TRP A 153 13.11 7.79 -19.93
N LEU A 154 13.39 8.75 -20.82
CA LEU A 154 12.34 9.51 -21.51
C LEU A 154 11.47 8.63 -22.40
N MET A 155 12.06 7.63 -23.06
CA MET A 155 11.32 6.66 -23.87
C MET A 155 10.35 5.81 -23.01
N LEU A 156 10.83 5.27 -21.89
CA LEU A 156 10.00 4.48 -20.97
C LEU A 156 8.87 5.34 -20.37
N SER A 157 9.17 6.58 -20.00
CA SER A 157 8.17 7.55 -19.56
C SER A 157 7.15 7.88 -20.65
N ALA A 158 7.59 8.08 -21.89
CA ALA A 158 6.67 8.33 -23.01
C ALA A 158 5.75 7.14 -23.29
N ILE A 159 6.28 5.90 -23.23
CA ILE A 159 5.47 4.68 -23.39
C ILE A 159 4.35 4.65 -22.33
N LEU A 160 4.68 4.90 -21.05
CA LEU A 160 3.69 4.94 -19.97
C LEU A 160 2.66 6.04 -20.19
N PHE A 161 3.11 7.27 -20.48
CA PHE A 161 2.22 8.41 -20.67
C PHE A 161 1.25 8.19 -21.84
N LEU A 162 1.75 7.69 -22.98
CA LEU A 162 0.93 7.39 -24.15
C LEU A 162 -0.07 6.26 -23.88
N ALA A 163 0.32 5.23 -23.13
CA ALA A 163 -0.59 4.14 -22.74
C ALA A 163 -1.76 4.63 -21.87
N TRP A 164 -1.59 5.75 -21.16
CA TRP A 164 -2.61 6.30 -20.27
C TRP A 164 -3.56 7.29 -20.95
N ILE A 165 -3.19 7.86 -22.10
CA ILE A 165 -4.02 8.84 -22.84
C ILE A 165 -5.47 8.37 -23.09
N PRO A 166 -5.75 7.10 -23.45
CA PRO A 166 -7.14 6.64 -23.61
C PRO A 166 -8.00 6.85 -22.37
N TYR A 167 -7.43 6.70 -21.16
CA TYR A 167 -8.14 6.96 -19.92
C TYR A 167 -8.43 8.45 -19.74
N TYR A 168 -7.46 9.31 -20.08
CA TYR A 168 -7.65 10.77 -20.02
C TYR A 168 -8.79 11.25 -20.91
N PHE A 169 -8.91 10.72 -22.13
CA PHE A 169 -10.03 11.08 -23.01
C PHE A 169 -11.39 10.76 -22.37
N CYS A 170 -11.50 9.61 -21.71
CA CYS A 170 -12.73 9.19 -21.04
C CYS A 170 -12.99 9.95 -19.72
N THR A 171 -11.96 10.50 -19.09
CA THR A 171 -12.07 11.21 -17.80
C THR A 171 -11.89 12.72 -17.88
N PHE A 172 -11.62 13.28 -19.07
CA PHE A 172 -11.40 14.70 -19.30
C PHE A 172 -12.50 15.57 -18.64
N PRO A 173 -12.19 16.72 -18.02
CA PRO A 173 -10.85 17.31 -17.82
C PRO A 173 -10.01 16.57 -16.78
N GLY A 174 -10.61 15.67 -16.01
CA GLY A 174 -10.00 14.86 -14.98
C GLY A 174 -11.04 14.47 -13.94
N VAL A 175 -10.67 13.58 -13.01
CA VAL A 175 -11.54 13.23 -11.88
C VAL A 175 -11.14 14.02 -10.65
N VAL A 176 -12.06 14.72 -10.00
CA VAL A 176 -11.78 15.38 -8.72
C VAL A 176 -12.17 14.43 -7.60
N SER A 177 -11.22 14.01 -6.74
CA SER A 177 -11.50 13.11 -5.62
C SER A 177 -12.41 13.75 -4.57
N ASN A 178 -13.07 12.94 -3.73
CA ASN A 178 -13.95 13.44 -2.67
C ASN A 178 -13.23 14.41 -1.71
N ASP A 179 -12.00 14.09 -1.31
CA ASP A 179 -11.21 14.98 -0.46
C ASP A 179 -10.86 16.29 -1.18
N SER A 180 -10.54 16.21 -2.48
CA SER A 180 -10.24 17.41 -3.27
C SER A 180 -11.47 18.28 -3.54
N ILE A 181 -12.68 17.71 -3.56
CA ILE A 181 -13.91 18.50 -3.54
C ILE A 181 -14.05 19.27 -2.23
N THR A 182 -13.77 18.62 -1.08
CA THR A 182 -13.71 19.33 0.21
C THR A 182 -12.67 20.45 0.17
N GLN A 183 -11.46 20.19 -0.35
CA GLN A 183 -10.42 21.22 -0.51
C GLN A 183 -10.88 22.37 -1.40
N LEU A 184 -11.59 22.12 -2.52
CA LEU A 184 -12.16 23.18 -3.36
C LEU A 184 -13.21 24.00 -2.60
N LYS A 185 -14.06 23.36 -1.80
CA LYS A 185 -15.01 24.07 -0.94
C LYS A 185 -14.32 24.96 0.08
N GLU A 186 -13.21 24.51 0.66
CA GLU A 186 -12.35 25.33 1.54
C GLU A 186 -11.75 26.52 0.77
N ILE A 187 -11.16 26.28 -0.41
CA ILE A 187 -10.51 27.31 -1.25
C ILE A 187 -11.49 28.40 -1.68
N PHE A 188 -12.72 28.02 -2.04
CA PHE A 188 -13.75 28.94 -2.50
C PHE A 188 -14.64 29.47 -1.37
N GLY A 189 -14.34 29.18 -0.08
CA GLY A 189 -15.02 29.75 1.08
C GLY A 189 -16.44 29.24 1.30
N ILE A 190 -16.73 28.00 0.92
CA ILE A 190 -17.97 27.28 1.24
C ILE A 190 -17.85 26.58 2.59
N LEU A 191 -16.65 26.04 2.87
CA LEU A 191 -16.27 25.46 4.16
C LEU A 191 -15.11 26.24 4.77
N PRO A 192 -14.96 26.25 6.11
CA PRO A 192 -13.76 26.78 6.74
C PRO A 192 -12.53 25.96 6.33
N LEU A 193 -11.39 26.62 6.13
CA LEU A 193 -10.15 25.94 5.79
C LEU A 193 -9.64 25.18 7.03
N GLU A 194 -9.49 23.85 6.90
CA GLU A 194 -9.08 22.97 7.98
C GLU A 194 -7.77 22.23 7.64
N ALA A 195 -6.92 21.99 8.65
CA ALA A 195 -5.66 21.25 8.49
C ALA A 195 -5.84 19.72 8.41
N GLY A 196 -7.09 19.22 8.29
CA GLY A 196 -7.39 17.80 8.05
C GLY A 196 -6.83 17.31 6.71
N ASN A 197 -6.91 18.15 5.69
CA ASN A 197 -6.16 17.98 4.46
C ASN A 197 -4.79 18.68 4.56
N PRO A 198 -3.73 18.14 3.91
CA PRO A 198 -2.43 18.79 3.90
C PRO A 198 -2.52 20.16 3.22
N VAL A 199 -2.16 21.22 3.98
CA VAL A 199 -2.29 22.63 3.55
C VAL A 199 -1.57 22.90 2.23
N PHE A 200 -0.37 22.35 2.06
CA PHE A 200 0.39 22.49 0.81
C PHE A 200 -0.38 21.96 -0.40
N GLN A 201 -1.02 20.78 -0.28
CA GLN A 201 -1.83 20.22 -1.35
C GLN A 201 -3.08 21.09 -1.61
N THR A 202 -3.73 21.62 -0.56
CA THR A 202 -4.88 22.52 -0.73
C THR A 202 -4.48 23.77 -1.51
N PHE A 203 -3.35 24.40 -1.18
CA PHE A 203 -2.86 25.56 -1.93
C PHE A 203 -2.42 25.22 -3.35
N LEU A 204 -1.78 24.07 -3.57
CA LEU A 204 -1.45 23.60 -4.91
C LEU A 204 -2.72 23.47 -5.77
N LEU A 205 -3.77 22.82 -5.25
CA LEU A 205 -5.05 22.72 -5.93
C LEU A 205 -5.67 24.10 -6.18
N GLY A 206 -5.62 25.01 -5.20
CA GLY A 206 -6.10 26.38 -5.34
C GLY A 206 -5.38 27.17 -6.43
N ALA A 207 -4.07 26.97 -6.59
CA ALA A 207 -3.29 27.61 -7.65
C ALA A 207 -3.78 27.16 -9.04
N PHE A 208 -3.95 25.86 -9.26
CA PHE A 208 -4.46 25.33 -10.53
C PHE A 208 -5.92 25.71 -10.78
N ALA A 209 -6.77 25.70 -9.76
CA ALA A 209 -8.16 26.12 -9.88
C ALA A 209 -8.26 27.60 -10.32
N ARG A 210 -7.49 28.48 -9.69
CA ARG A 210 -7.45 29.92 -10.04
C ARG A 210 -6.83 30.16 -11.41
N LEU A 211 -5.76 29.42 -11.75
CA LEU A 211 -5.15 29.48 -13.07
C LEU A 211 -6.14 29.04 -14.17
N GLY A 212 -6.91 27.98 -13.93
CA GLY A 212 -7.96 27.53 -14.83
C GLY A 212 -9.00 28.61 -15.11
N ILE A 213 -9.52 29.22 -14.05
CA ILE A 213 -10.46 30.35 -14.15
C ILE A 213 -9.83 31.50 -14.96
N ALA A 214 -8.57 31.86 -14.68
CA ALA A 214 -7.87 32.91 -15.41
C ALA A 214 -7.65 32.59 -16.90
N LEU A 215 -7.49 31.31 -17.24
CA LEU A 215 -7.36 30.81 -18.61
C LEU A 215 -8.72 30.51 -19.29
N GLY A 216 -9.83 30.76 -18.61
CA GLY A 216 -11.17 30.75 -19.18
C GLY A 216 -12.13 29.68 -18.67
N SER A 217 -11.68 28.64 -17.94
CA SER A 217 -12.62 27.66 -17.36
C SER A 217 -12.07 26.86 -16.16
N PRO A 218 -12.93 26.45 -15.20
CA PRO A 218 -12.59 25.48 -14.16
C PRO A 218 -12.00 24.17 -14.72
N ASP A 219 -12.53 23.69 -15.85
CA ASP A 219 -12.07 22.49 -16.54
C ASP A 219 -10.62 22.59 -16.97
N THR A 220 -10.20 23.76 -17.46
CA THR A 220 -8.79 24.04 -17.79
C THR A 220 -7.90 23.84 -16.56
N GLY A 221 -8.34 24.26 -15.38
CA GLY A 221 -7.60 24.11 -14.13
C GLY A 221 -7.43 22.65 -13.73
N VAL A 222 -8.51 21.87 -13.78
CA VAL A 222 -8.50 20.42 -13.51
C VAL A 222 -7.61 19.69 -14.52
N ALA A 223 -7.74 20.02 -15.81
CA ALA A 223 -6.96 19.43 -16.89
C ALA A 223 -5.46 19.69 -16.74
N LEU A 224 -5.05 20.94 -16.47
CA LEU A 224 -3.64 21.29 -16.27
C LEU A 224 -3.04 20.57 -15.07
N TYR A 225 -3.78 20.48 -13.96
CA TYR A 225 -3.37 19.73 -12.78
C TYR A 225 -3.10 18.26 -13.14
N CYS A 226 -4.09 17.60 -13.75
CA CYS A 226 -4.02 16.18 -14.10
C CYS A 226 -2.94 15.88 -15.14
N CYS A 227 -2.77 16.73 -16.16
CA CYS A 227 -1.72 16.56 -17.16
C CYS A 227 -0.32 16.68 -16.55
N LEU A 228 -0.09 17.67 -15.67
CA LEU A 228 1.18 17.81 -14.99
C LEU A 228 1.43 16.62 -14.05
N GLN A 229 0.43 16.22 -13.27
CA GLN A 229 0.54 15.06 -12.38
C GLN A 229 0.87 13.78 -13.16
N ALA A 230 0.16 13.50 -14.25
CA ALA A 230 0.41 12.33 -15.09
C ALA A 230 1.79 12.37 -15.75
N LEU A 231 2.25 13.53 -16.20
CA LEU A 231 3.60 13.69 -16.76
C LEU A 231 4.68 13.41 -15.70
N LEU A 232 4.58 14.02 -14.52
CA LEU A 232 5.52 13.79 -13.41
C LEU A 232 5.52 12.33 -12.97
N MET A 233 4.35 11.70 -12.94
CA MET A 233 4.19 10.28 -12.63
C MET A 233 4.88 9.39 -13.67
N ALA A 234 4.66 9.63 -14.96
CA ALA A 234 5.31 8.90 -16.03
C ALA A 234 6.84 9.07 -16.02
N LEU A 235 7.32 10.28 -15.72
CA LEU A 235 8.75 10.56 -15.53
C LEU A 235 9.34 9.77 -14.36
N LEU A 236 8.67 9.77 -13.20
CA LEU A 236 9.13 9.02 -12.03
C LEU A 236 9.15 7.51 -12.29
N LEU A 237 8.07 6.96 -12.87
CA LEU A 237 7.96 5.53 -13.13
C LEU A 237 8.90 5.06 -14.25
N GLY A 238 9.15 5.89 -15.26
CA GLY A 238 10.20 5.62 -16.25
C GLY A 238 11.61 5.61 -15.65
N ASN A 239 11.89 6.52 -14.70
CA ASN A 239 13.16 6.54 -13.96
C ASN A 239 13.29 5.29 -13.07
N LEU A 240 12.20 4.81 -12.47
CA LEU A 240 12.19 3.52 -11.77
C LEU A 240 12.57 2.37 -12.70
N LEU A 241 11.93 2.25 -13.87
CA LEU A 241 12.23 1.18 -14.83
C LEU A 241 13.68 1.27 -15.36
N GLN A 242 14.17 2.47 -15.65
CA GLN A 242 15.57 2.69 -16.01
C GLN A 242 16.52 2.26 -14.88
N SER A 243 16.23 2.68 -13.63
CA SER A 243 17.02 2.30 -12.45
C SER A 243 17.04 0.78 -12.23
N MET A 244 15.91 0.10 -12.50
CA MET A 244 15.83 -1.35 -12.47
C MET A 244 16.70 -1.99 -13.55
N ALA A 245 16.71 -1.43 -14.77
CA ALA A 245 17.58 -1.89 -15.85
C ALA A 245 19.07 -1.71 -15.48
N GLU A 246 19.46 -0.55 -14.97
CA GLU A 246 20.84 -0.27 -14.54
C GLU A 246 21.27 -1.17 -13.36
N ALA A 247 20.32 -1.54 -12.48
CA ALA A 247 20.54 -2.51 -11.41
C ALA A 247 20.63 -3.97 -11.90
N SER A 248 20.52 -4.21 -13.21
CA SER A 248 20.60 -5.55 -13.83
C SER A 248 19.59 -6.55 -13.25
N VAL A 249 18.36 -6.10 -12.96
CA VAL A 249 17.29 -7.00 -12.53
C VAL A 249 16.95 -8.01 -13.64
N PRO A 250 16.37 -9.18 -13.31
CA PRO A 250 15.90 -10.13 -14.30
C PRO A 250 14.96 -9.47 -15.34
N ARG A 251 15.15 -9.77 -16.63
CA ARG A 251 14.37 -9.15 -17.72
C ARG A 251 12.86 -9.33 -17.55
N TRP A 252 12.43 -10.50 -17.09
CA TRP A 252 11.02 -10.77 -16.85
C TRP A 252 10.44 -9.75 -15.86
N LEU A 253 11.19 -9.37 -14.82
CA LEU A 253 10.74 -8.41 -13.82
C LEU A 253 10.66 -7.01 -14.40
N LEU A 254 11.63 -6.60 -15.22
CA LEU A 254 11.60 -5.31 -15.91
C LEU A 254 10.37 -5.19 -16.82
N TRP A 255 10.15 -6.17 -17.71
CA TRP A 255 9.02 -6.16 -18.64
C TRP A 255 7.67 -6.35 -17.94
N ALA A 256 7.59 -7.19 -16.91
CA ALA A 256 6.39 -7.32 -16.09
C ALA A 256 6.07 -6.02 -15.35
N SER A 257 7.09 -5.30 -14.87
CA SER A 257 6.91 -3.99 -14.24
C SER A 257 6.42 -2.95 -15.23
N LEU A 258 7.00 -2.88 -16.43
CA LEU A 258 6.51 -1.98 -17.49
C LEU A 258 5.05 -2.29 -17.85
N ALA A 259 4.72 -3.56 -18.09
CA ALA A 259 3.35 -3.97 -18.42
C ALA A 259 2.37 -3.66 -17.28
N PHE A 260 2.78 -3.91 -16.03
CA PHE A 260 1.98 -3.59 -14.86
C PHE A 260 1.69 -2.08 -14.76
N LEU A 261 2.72 -1.23 -14.90
CA LEU A 261 2.58 0.22 -14.81
C LEU A 261 1.82 0.82 -16.00
N ALA A 262 1.91 0.21 -17.18
CA ALA A 262 1.20 0.65 -18.38
C ALA A 262 -0.27 0.21 -18.41
N LEU A 263 -0.57 -1.02 -17.99
CA LEU A 263 -1.86 -1.67 -18.24
C LEU A 263 -2.76 -1.78 -17.00
N CYS A 264 -2.22 -1.75 -15.78
CA CYS A 264 -3.06 -1.79 -14.58
C CYS A 264 -3.85 -0.48 -14.47
N PRO A 265 -5.19 -0.50 -14.43
CA PRO A 265 -6.02 0.71 -14.52
C PRO A 265 -5.86 1.67 -13.33
N VAL A 266 -5.28 1.20 -12.22
CA VAL A 266 -4.97 2.04 -11.05
C VAL A 266 -4.06 3.20 -11.46
N PHE A 267 -2.99 2.96 -12.21
CA PHE A 267 -2.04 4.02 -12.56
C PHE A 267 -2.66 5.15 -13.41
N PRO A 268 -3.26 4.89 -14.58
CA PRO A 268 -3.84 5.95 -15.40
C PRO A 268 -5.02 6.66 -14.72
N LEU A 269 -5.89 5.93 -14.01
CA LEU A 269 -7.05 6.55 -13.35
C LEU A 269 -6.63 7.50 -12.23
N PHE A 270 -5.62 7.13 -11.44
CA PHE A 270 -5.08 8.00 -10.39
C PHE A 270 -4.12 9.07 -10.92
N ALA A 271 -3.47 8.85 -12.08
CA ALA A 271 -2.68 9.87 -12.77
C ALA A 271 -3.56 11.06 -13.20
N PHE A 272 -4.78 10.79 -13.67
CA PHE A 272 -5.77 11.81 -14.08
C PHE A 272 -6.84 12.08 -13.01
N CYS A 273 -6.51 11.83 -11.74
CA CYS A 273 -7.37 12.19 -10.62
C CYS A 273 -6.68 13.21 -9.71
N VAL A 274 -7.35 14.34 -9.47
CA VAL A 274 -6.94 15.34 -8.49
C VAL A 274 -7.10 14.75 -7.09
N GLY A 275 -5.97 14.56 -6.40
CA GLY A 275 -5.96 14.01 -5.05
C GLY A 275 -4.58 14.03 -4.40
N LYS A 276 -4.54 14.12 -3.07
CA LYS A 276 -3.30 14.09 -2.27
C LYS A 276 -2.58 12.74 -2.33
N ASP A 277 -3.35 11.65 -2.45
CA ASP A 277 -2.83 10.29 -2.33
C ASP A 277 -1.86 9.92 -3.45
N THR A 278 -2.13 10.34 -4.70
CA THR A 278 -1.27 10.06 -5.87
C THR A 278 0.08 10.76 -5.69
N ASN A 279 0.05 12.06 -5.38
CA ASN A 279 1.27 12.83 -5.13
C ASN A 279 2.08 12.26 -3.98
N PHE A 280 1.42 11.87 -2.89
CA PHE A 280 2.08 11.24 -1.75
C PHE A 280 2.74 9.90 -2.14
N ALA A 281 2.06 9.05 -2.92
CA ALA A 281 2.61 7.79 -3.41
C ALA A 281 3.85 8.01 -4.30
N MET A 282 3.81 9.00 -5.19
CA MET A 282 4.97 9.40 -5.99
C MET A 282 6.14 9.87 -5.11
N ALA A 283 5.88 10.72 -4.11
CA ALA A 283 6.91 11.22 -3.21
C ALA A 283 7.53 10.09 -2.37
N VAL A 284 6.73 9.14 -1.89
CA VAL A 284 7.22 7.96 -1.15
C VAL A 284 8.11 7.08 -2.03
N LEU A 285 7.70 6.78 -3.26
CA LEU A 285 8.54 6.02 -4.20
C LEU A 285 9.85 6.74 -4.49
N TRP A 286 9.80 8.04 -4.80
CA TRP A 286 10.99 8.82 -5.08
C TRP A 286 11.94 8.83 -3.88
N PHE A 287 11.41 9.06 -2.67
CA PHE A 287 12.17 9.02 -1.43
C PHE A 287 12.84 7.65 -1.21
N SER A 288 12.11 6.55 -1.40
CA SER A 288 12.65 5.18 -1.36
C SER A 288 13.80 4.96 -2.35
N MET A 289 13.68 5.48 -3.57
CA MET A 289 14.73 5.39 -4.60
C MET A 289 15.97 6.22 -4.22
N GLU A 290 15.82 7.42 -3.66
CA GLU A 290 16.94 8.24 -3.20
C GLU A 290 17.68 7.60 -2.01
N VAL A 291 16.95 6.98 -1.07
CA VAL A 291 17.56 6.17 -0.01
C VAL A 291 18.37 5.02 -0.61
N TRP A 292 17.82 4.30 -1.59
CA TRP A 292 18.55 3.22 -2.24
C TRP A 292 19.79 3.69 -3.00
N LYS A 293 19.73 4.81 -3.72
CA LYS A 293 20.91 5.42 -4.39
C LYS A 293 22.00 5.74 -3.37
N LEU A 294 21.66 6.31 -2.22
CA LEU A 294 22.61 6.57 -1.14
C LEU A 294 23.29 5.28 -0.63
N LEU A 295 22.52 4.20 -0.45
CA LEU A 295 23.06 2.89 -0.06
C LEU A 295 24.00 2.30 -1.11
N GLN A 296 23.73 2.55 -2.40
CA GLN A 296 24.56 2.07 -3.52
C GLN A 296 25.84 2.88 -3.65
N GLN A 297 25.79 4.20 -3.48
CA GLN A 297 26.99 5.06 -3.42
C GLN A 297 27.97 4.57 -2.36
N TYR A 298 27.46 4.25 -1.16
CA TYR A 298 28.26 3.65 -0.10
C TYR A 298 28.89 2.31 -0.52
N ARG A 299 28.13 1.43 -1.19
CA ARG A 299 28.63 0.12 -1.64
C ARG A 299 29.77 0.25 -2.65
N CYS A 300 29.69 1.20 -3.57
CA CYS A 300 30.68 1.40 -4.62
C CYS A 300 31.92 2.18 -4.16
N GLY A 301 31.98 2.63 -2.90
CA GLY A 301 33.06 3.48 -2.41
C GLY A 301 33.16 4.82 -3.15
N LEU A 302 32.08 5.22 -3.83
CA LEU A 302 32.06 6.43 -4.64
C LEU A 302 31.87 7.62 -3.70
N ASN A 303 32.98 8.29 -3.38
CA ASN A 303 33.01 9.65 -2.81
C ASN A 303 32.66 10.70 -3.88
N GLN A 304 31.66 10.45 -4.72
CA GLN A 304 31.09 11.56 -5.48
C GLN A 304 30.29 12.38 -4.48
N GLU A 305 30.93 13.43 -3.96
CA GLU A 305 30.32 14.53 -3.18
C GLU A 305 29.25 15.23 -4.05
N GLY A 306 28.14 14.55 -4.28
CA GLY A 306 27.08 15.05 -5.14
C GLY A 306 26.09 15.86 -4.32
N LYS A 307 26.32 17.18 -4.18
CA LYS A 307 25.28 18.18 -3.86
C LYS A 307 23.89 17.85 -4.44
N PRO A 308 23.75 17.33 -5.70
CA PRO A 308 22.45 16.89 -6.23
C PRO A 308 21.79 15.71 -5.49
N GLY A 309 22.52 14.70 -5.01
CA GLY A 309 21.94 13.54 -4.32
C GLY A 309 21.35 13.91 -2.96
N THR A 310 22.07 14.75 -2.20
CA THR A 310 21.57 15.30 -0.94
C THR A 310 20.33 16.18 -1.15
N LEU A 311 20.33 16.99 -2.21
CA LEU A 311 19.18 17.82 -2.58
C LEU A 311 17.96 16.94 -2.92
N CYS A 312 18.11 15.93 -3.78
CA CYS A 312 17.01 15.03 -4.15
C CYS A 312 16.43 14.28 -2.94
N LEU A 313 17.28 13.77 -2.03
CA LEU A 313 16.80 13.13 -0.80
C LEU A 313 16.02 14.11 0.09
N SER A 314 16.53 15.33 0.23
CA SER A 314 15.87 16.37 1.04
C SER A 314 14.55 16.84 0.43
N LEU A 315 14.51 17.00 -0.90
CA LEU A 315 13.32 17.45 -1.63
C LEU A 315 12.23 16.38 -1.61
N SER A 316 12.60 15.11 -1.85
CA SER A 316 11.66 13.99 -1.74
C SER A 316 11.13 13.84 -0.32
N ALA A 317 11.98 14.01 0.71
CA ALA A 317 11.54 14.03 2.11
C ALA A 317 10.56 15.19 2.40
N ALA A 318 10.86 16.41 1.94
CA ALA A 318 9.97 17.55 2.08
C ALA A 318 8.60 17.30 1.42
N LEU A 319 8.56 16.69 0.24
CA LEU A 319 7.30 16.35 -0.43
C LEU A 319 6.49 15.29 0.34
N VAL A 320 7.14 14.24 0.86
CA VAL A 320 6.46 13.23 1.69
C VAL A 320 5.79 13.88 2.91
N LEU A 321 6.45 14.85 3.54
CA LEU A 321 5.92 15.61 4.67
C LEU A 321 4.72 16.49 4.27
N LEU A 322 4.86 17.25 3.19
CA LEU A 322 3.90 18.28 2.78
C LEU A 322 2.64 17.71 2.11
N LEU A 323 2.74 16.54 1.49
CA LEU A 323 1.64 15.92 0.73
C LEU A 323 0.72 15.05 1.59
N ARG A 324 1.13 14.66 2.81
CA ARG A 324 0.28 13.88 3.73
C ARG A 324 0.74 14.01 5.18
N ASN A 325 -0.21 14.21 6.09
CA ASN A 325 0.08 14.38 7.51
C ASN A 325 0.81 13.18 8.16
N PRO A 326 0.47 11.91 7.88
CA PRO A 326 1.24 10.76 8.36
C PRO A 326 2.65 10.64 7.77
N GLY A 327 3.00 11.44 6.75
CA GLY A 327 4.31 11.43 6.12
C GLY A 327 5.45 11.73 7.08
N VAL A 328 5.20 12.52 8.14
CA VAL A 328 6.21 12.78 9.18
C VAL A 328 6.71 11.49 9.84
N TYR A 329 5.81 10.55 10.14
CA TYR A 329 6.19 9.28 10.77
C TYR A 329 6.99 8.40 9.81
N VAL A 330 6.59 8.35 8.54
CA VAL A 330 7.33 7.63 7.48
C VAL A 330 8.76 8.15 7.37
N LEU A 331 8.95 9.47 7.43
CA LEU A 331 10.26 10.11 7.36
C LEU A 331 11.10 9.84 8.60
N LEU A 332 10.58 10.06 9.80
CA LEU A 332 11.32 9.82 11.04
C LEU A 332 11.77 8.36 11.15
N LEU A 333 10.86 7.43 10.89
CA LEU A 333 11.13 5.99 10.97
C LEU A 333 12.06 5.47 9.86
N THR A 334 12.35 6.28 8.83
CA THR A 334 13.31 5.93 7.77
C THR A 334 14.63 6.69 7.92
N LEU A 335 14.59 8.01 8.09
CA LEU A 335 15.76 8.88 8.14
C LEU A 335 16.58 8.71 9.43
N VAL A 336 15.95 8.47 10.59
CA VAL A 336 16.69 8.26 11.84
C VAL A 336 17.51 6.97 11.77
N PRO A 337 16.96 5.80 11.40
CA PRO A 337 17.77 4.60 11.18
C PRO A 337 18.82 4.76 10.08
N LEU A 338 18.51 5.50 9.01
CA LEU A 338 19.46 5.80 7.93
C LEU A 338 20.63 6.66 8.41
N LEU A 339 20.38 7.67 9.24
CA LEU A 339 21.40 8.51 9.87
C LEU A 339 22.29 7.68 10.80
N ILE A 340 21.69 6.89 11.69
CA ILE A 340 22.42 6.00 12.59
C ILE A 340 23.32 5.05 11.78
N TRP A 341 22.76 4.42 10.75
CA TRP A 341 23.52 3.54 9.86
C TRP A 341 24.68 4.30 9.20
N ALA A 342 24.46 5.49 8.65
CA ALA A 342 25.49 6.29 7.99
C ALA A 342 26.62 6.72 8.95
N LEU A 343 26.28 7.11 10.19
CA LEU A 343 27.25 7.45 11.23
C LEU A 343 28.11 6.24 11.63
N LEU A 344 27.50 5.06 11.76
CA LEU A 344 28.22 3.81 12.08
C LEU A 344 29.21 3.41 10.99
N GLN A 345 28.93 3.71 9.72
CA GLN A 345 29.89 3.47 8.64
C GLN A 345 30.98 4.53 8.56
N GLY A 346 30.68 5.79 8.88
CA GLY A 346 31.68 6.87 8.92
C GLY A 346 32.84 6.57 9.89
N ARG A 347 32.56 5.88 11.00
CA ARG A 347 33.57 5.41 11.96
C ARG A 347 34.55 4.37 11.39
N LYS A 348 34.19 3.70 10.30
CA LYS A 348 35.01 2.66 9.65
C LYS A 348 35.92 3.21 8.55
N GLY A 349 36.06 4.53 8.43
CA GLY A 349 36.96 5.18 7.47
C GLY A 349 36.53 5.12 6.00
N ALA A 350 35.41 4.46 5.67
CA ALA A 350 35.01 4.19 4.30
C ALA A 350 34.38 5.38 3.57
N VAL A 351 33.61 6.25 4.26
CA VAL A 351 32.95 7.45 3.69
C VAL A 351 32.67 8.47 4.81
N SER A 352 33.57 9.42 5.04
CA SER A 352 33.56 10.30 6.24
C SER A 352 32.38 11.29 6.34
N ARG A 353 31.62 11.48 5.27
CA ARG A 353 30.56 12.51 5.17
C ARG A 353 29.17 12.03 4.74
N LEU A 354 28.95 10.72 4.57
CA LEU A 354 27.66 10.18 4.10
C LEU A 354 26.47 10.58 5.00
N TRP A 355 26.72 10.71 6.29
CA TRP A 355 25.74 11.08 7.31
C TRP A 355 25.15 12.48 7.11
N LEU A 356 25.83 13.37 6.38
CA LEU A 356 25.32 14.72 6.05
C LEU A 356 24.03 14.65 5.23
N CYS A 357 23.88 13.62 4.38
CA CYS A 357 22.70 13.49 3.53
C CYS A 357 21.41 13.29 4.36
N PRO A 358 21.29 12.23 5.19
CA PRO A 358 20.13 12.05 6.04
C PRO A 358 20.02 13.13 7.14
N ALA A 359 21.13 13.68 7.63
CA ALA A 359 21.10 14.77 8.61
C ALA A 359 20.48 16.04 8.03
N LEU A 360 20.86 16.45 6.81
CA LEU A 360 20.26 17.62 6.16
C LEU A 360 18.79 17.39 5.82
N ALA A 361 18.44 16.20 5.30
CA ALA A 361 17.05 15.84 5.04
C ALA A 361 16.20 15.90 6.32
N LEU A 362 16.71 15.42 7.45
CA LEU A 362 16.06 15.54 8.76
C LEU A 362 15.91 16.99 9.20
N ALA A 363 16.97 17.79 9.08
CA ALA A 363 16.94 19.20 9.46
C ALA A 363 15.88 19.96 8.65
N ILE A 364 15.85 19.80 7.32
CA ILE A 364 14.85 20.42 6.45
C ILE A 364 13.44 19.94 6.81
N THR A 365 13.26 18.62 7.03
CA THR A 365 11.96 18.06 7.44
C THR A 365 11.49 18.67 8.76
N ALA A 366 12.37 18.78 9.75
CA ALA A 366 12.05 19.37 11.05
C ALA A 366 11.71 20.87 10.92
N THR A 367 12.50 21.63 10.15
CA THR A 367 12.25 23.05 9.91
C THR A 367 10.91 23.27 9.21
N LEU A 368 10.58 22.48 8.17
CA LEU A 368 9.30 22.58 7.48
C LEU A 368 8.13 22.19 8.38
N TRP A 369 8.26 21.11 9.16
CA TRP A 369 7.19 20.65 10.04
C TRP A 369 6.92 21.63 11.19
N LEU A 370 7.97 22.15 11.82
CA LEU A 370 7.87 23.16 12.87
C LEU A 370 7.38 24.49 12.31
N GLY A 371 7.88 24.92 11.16
CA GLY A 371 7.41 26.14 10.49
C GLY A 371 5.93 26.06 10.13
N LEU A 372 5.46 24.92 9.62
CA LEU A 372 4.04 24.70 9.36
C LEU A 372 3.21 24.84 10.65
N ARG A 373 3.61 24.19 11.75
CA ARG A 373 2.82 24.12 12.98
C ARG A 373 2.89 25.37 13.86
N LEU A 374 4.07 25.97 13.98
CA LEU A 374 4.32 27.09 14.90
C LEU A 374 4.16 28.46 14.23
N VAL A 375 4.27 28.53 12.90
CA VAL A 375 4.21 29.80 12.16
C VAL A 375 3.02 29.82 11.22
N LEU A 376 2.91 28.89 10.28
CA LEU A 376 1.91 28.99 9.21
C LEU A 376 0.47 28.74 9.70
N LEU A 377 0.24 27.72 10.52
CA LEU A 377 -1.09 27.42 11.05
C LEU A 377 -1.63 28.50 12.01
N PRO A 378 -0.86 29.07 12.95
CA PRO A 378 -1.39 30.12 13.84
C PRO A 378 -1.60 31.48 13.16
N LEU A 379 -0.83 31.78 12.10
CA LEU A 379 -0.91 33.07 11.38
C LEU A 379 -2.04 33.11 10.34
N LEU A 380 -2.48 31.96 9.85
CA LEU A 380 -3.56 31.86 8.88
C LEU A 380 -4.85 31.43 9.60
N PRO A 381 -6.04 31.83 9.08
CA PRO A 381 -7.32 31.37 9.62
C PRO A 381 -7.60 29.91 9.20
N ILE A 382 -6.70 28.99 9.58
CA ILE A 382 -6.77 27.56 9.32
C ILE A 382 -7.15 26.88 10.63
N ALA A 383 -8.33 26.27 10.65
CA ALA A 383 -8.76 25.47 11.78
C ALA A 383 -7.86 24.22 11.93
N PRO A 384 -7.55 23.79 13.16
CA PRO A 384 -6.72 22.62 13.39
C PRO A 384 -7.42 21.35 12.88
N MET A 385 -6.62 20.32 12.60
CA MET A 385 -7.16 19.00 12.24
C MET A 385 -8.06 18.48 13.37
N PRO A 386 -9.23 17.88 13.05
CA PRO A 386 -10.03 17.17 14.04
C PRO A 386 -9.21 16.08 14.75
N GLU A 387 -9.16 16.11 16.07
CA GLU A 387 -8.38 15.17 16.88
C GLU A 387 -8.76 13.70 16.63
N THR A 388 -10.02 13.44 16.26
CA THR A 388 -10.56 12.11 15.97
C THR A 388 -9.88 11.41 14.79
N GLU A 389 -9.17 12.14 13.93
CA GLU A 389 -8.36 11.54 12.87
C GLU A 389 -7.23 10.66 13.41
N GLU A 390 -6.71 10.98 14.60
CA GLU A 390 -5.67 10.19 15.28
C GLU A 390 -6.27 9.05 16.13
N TYR A 391 -7.57 9.07 16.41
CA TYR A 391 -8.23 8.20 17.38
C TYR A 391 -9.02 7.04 16.75
N SER A 392 -8.88 6.82 15.45
CA SER A 392 -9.63 5.81 14.69
C SER A 392 -9.60 4.42 15.35
N LEU A 393 -8.41 3.93 15.74
CA LEU A 393 -8.24 2.61 16.35
C LEU A 393 -8.83 2.53 17.76
N PRO A 394 -8.48 3.42 18.72
CA PRO A 394 -9.09 3.40 20.06
C PRO A 394 -10.61 3.49 20.04
N LEU A 395 -11.16 4.41 19.24
CA LEU A 395 -12.61 4.60 19.13
C LEU A 395 -13.29 3.35 18.57
N GLN A 396 -12.73 2.72 17.53
CA GLN A 396 -13.28 1.49 16.96
C GLN A 396 -13.23 0.30 17.93
N GLN A 397 -12.17 0.17 18.72
CA GLN A 397 -12.03 -0.91 19.70
C GLN A 397 -13.04 -0.79 20.83
N VAL A 398 -13.17 0.40 21.43
CA VAL A 398 -14.16 0.65 22.49
C VAL A 398 -15.58 0.53 21.94
N ALA A 399 -15.86 1.11 20.77
CA ALA A 399 -17.19 1.00 20.15
C ALA A 399 -17.59 -0.44 19.84
N ARG A 400 -16.62 -1.30 19.49
CA ARG A 400 -16.88 -2.73 19.30
C ARG A 400 -17.31 -3.40 20.62
N VAL A 401 -16.62 -3.14 21.73
CA VAL A 401 -17.00 -3.66 23.06
C VAL A 401 -18.42 -3.23 23.41
N VAL A 402 -18.74 -1.94 23.29
CA VAL A 402 -20.08 -1.41 23.55
C VAL A 402 -21.14 -2.06 22.65
N ALA A 403 -20.84 -2.28 21.38
CA ALA A 403 -21.79 -2.86 20.43
C ALA A 403 -22.04 -4.37 20.64
N SER A 404 -21.01 -5.15 21.02
CA SER A 404 -21.11 -6.61 21.13
C SER A 404 -21.31 -7.14 22.54
N GLU A 405 -20.78 -6.48 23.56
CA GLU A 405 -20.75 -6.95 24.95
C GLU A 405 -20.94 -5.80 25.97
N PRO A 406 -22.01 -4.97 25.85
CA PRO A 406 -22.19 -3.80 26.72
C PRO A 406 -22.26 -4.15 28.21
N GLU A 407 -22.80 -5.33 28.55
CA GLU A 407 -22.94 -5.85 29.93
C GLU A 407 -21.60 -6.08 30.64
N SER A 408 -20.48 -6.15 29.91
CA SER A 408 -19.16 -6.37 30.50
C SER A 408 -18.51 -5.10 31.08
N LEU A 409 -19.11 -3.94 30.83
CA LEU A 409 -18.64 -2.63 31.28
C LEU A 409 -19.35 -2.25 32.58
N THR A 410 -18.61 -1.70 33.54
CA THR A 410 -19.24 -1.14 34.76
C THR A 410 -19.94 0.18 34.44
N GLU A 411 -20.82 0.63 35.34
CA GLU A 411 -21.51 1.91 35.16
C GLU A 411 -20.53 3.10 35.13
N ASP A 412 -19.45 3.07 35.92
CA ASP A 412 -18.40 4.08 35.88
C ASP A 412 -17.67 4.10 34.51
N GLU A 413 -17.38 2.92 33.95
CA GLU A 413 -16.76 2.80 32.63
C GLU A 413 -17.68 3.32 31.52
N ARG A 414 -18.98 3.04 31.64
CA ARG A 414 -20.01 3.59 30.75
C ARG A 414 -20.04 5.11 30.81
N GLN A 415 -20.02 5.70 32.00
CA GLN A 415 -20.03 7.16 32.17
C GLN A 415 -18.79 7.82 31.53
N VAL A 416 -17.61 7.22 31.67
CA VAL A 416 -16.37 7.71 31.02
C VAL A 416 -16.50 7.69 29.50
N ILE A 417 -17.11 6.65 28.92
CA ILE A 417 -17.34 6.57 27.47
C ILE A 417 -18.39 7.60 27.04
N ALA A 418 -19.51 7.70 27.76
CA ALA A 418 -20.62 8.61 27.47
C ALA A 418 -20.21 10.10 27.54
N ALA A 419 -19.18 10.44 28.33
CA ALA A 419 -18.64 11.80 28.38
C ALA A 419 -18.01 12.25 27.05
N VAL A 420 -17.45 11.31 26.27
CA VAL A 420 -16.71 11.61 25.03
C VAL A 420 -17.38 11.10 23.76
N LEU A 421 -18.32 10.16 23.86
CA LEU A 421 -19.08 9.58 22.74
C LEU A 421 -20.56 9.52 23.09
N ASP A 422 -21.43 9.80 22.12
CA ASP A 422 -22.87 9.57 22.28
C ASP A 422 -23.16 8.05 22.41
N TRP A 423 -23.29 7.61 23.66
CA TRP A 423 -23.43 6.20 24.06
C TRP A 423 -24.57 5.48 23.35
N GLU A 424 -25.75 6.11 23.28
CA GLU A 424 -26.97 5.49 22.76
C GLU A 424 -26.87 5.20 21.25
N GLN A 425 -26.08 5.99 20.52
CA GLN A 425 -25.89 5.83 19.08
C GLN A 425 -24.79 4.83 18.70
N ILE A 426 -23.86 4.51 19.60
CA ILE A 426 -22.66 3.69 19.29
C ILE A 426 -23.06 2.38 18.60
N LYS A 427 -23.99 1.63 19.19
CA LYS A 427 -24.41 0.32 18.66
C LYS A 427 -25.11 0.45 17.30
N ALA A 428 -25.90 1.49 17.10
CA ALA A 428 -26.68 1.69 15.88
C ALA A 428 -25.79 2.04 14.67
N VAL A 429 -24.73 2.83 14.90
CA VAL A 429 -23.87 3.32 13.81
C VAL A 429 -22.56 2.54 13.66
N TYR A 430 -22.27 1.59 14.56
CA TYR A 430 -21.04 0.82 14.52
C TYR A 430 -20.87 0.09 13.19
N ASN A 431 -19.76 0.37 12.51
CA ASN A 431 -19.34 -0.30 11.31
C ASN A 431 -17.89 -0.77 11.48
N GLY A 432 -17.67 -2.08 11.42
CA GLY A 432 -16.33 -2.64 11.61
C GLY A 432 -15.36 -2.35 10.46
N GLU A 433 -15.84 -1.98 9.28
CA GLU A 433 -15.02 -1.68 8.10
C GLU A 433 -14.82 -0.16 7.88
N LEU A 434 -15.50 0.71 8.64
CA LEU A 434 -15.42 2.18 8.53
C LEU A 434 -15.55 2.88 9.89
N SER A 435 -14.56 3.69 10.24
CA SER A 435 -14.54 4.41 11.52
C SER A 435 -15.32 5.74 11.56
N ASP A 436 -15.57 6.36 10.41
CA ASP A 436 -16.22 7.68 10.32
C ASP A 436 -17.52 7.80 11.14
N PRO A 437 -18.45 6.82 11.13
CA PRO A 437 -19.68 6.90 11.91
C PRO A 437 -19.45 7.07 13.42
N ILE A 438 -18.46 6.36 13.98
CA ILE A 438 -18.11 6.47 15.41
C ILE A 438 -17.39 7.79 15.69
N LYS A 439 -16.52 8.24 14.79
CA LYS A 439 -15.85 9.54 14.94
C LYS A 439 -16.83 10.71 14.98
N LEU A 440 -17.94 10.62 14.27
CA LEU A 440 -18.98 11.65 14.26
C LEU A 440 -19.74 11.76 15.59
N LEU A 441 -19.72 10.72 16.43
CA LEU A 441 -20.29 10.76 17.79
C LEU A 441 -19.39 11.44 18.82
N TRP A 442 -18.18 11.84 18.43
CA TRP A 442 -17.20 12.44 19.35
C TRP A 442 -17.67 13.80 19.88
N ASN A 443 -17.75 13.91 21.19
CA ASN A 443 -18.06 15.15 21.87
C ASN A 443 -16.87 16.12 21.79
N ARG A 444 -16.95 17.09 20.88
CA ARG A 444 -15.92 18.12 20.69
C ARG A 444 -15.74 19.04 21.91
N GLN A 445 -16.74 19.10 22.80
CA GLN A 445 -16.73 19.92 24.01
C GLN A 445 -16.19 19.18 25.24
N ALA A 446 -15.86 17.88 25.12
CA ALA A 446 -15.30 17.11 26.22
C ALA A 446 -14.01 17.74 26.74
N THR A 447 -13.87 17.81 28.06
CA THR A 447 -12.71 18.34 28.75
C THR A 447 -11.47 17.47 28.54
N ALA A 448 -10.29 18.05 28.72
CA ALA A 448 -9.04 17.29 28.63
C ALA A 448 -8.98 16.12 29.64
N GLN A 449 -9.61 16.28 30.81
CA GLN A 449 -9.68 15.24 31.84
C GLN A 449 -10.57 14.06 31.39
N GLU A 450 -11.73 14.33 30.81
CA GLU A 450 -12.63 13.29 30.27
C GLU A 450 -11.96 12.53 29.11
N LYS A 451 -11.30 13.24 28.19
CA LYS A 451 -10.51 12.62 27.11
C LYS A 451 -9.40 11.73 27.67
N GLN A 452 -8.66 12.21 28.69
CA GLN A 452 -7.61 11.43 29.32
C GLN A 452 -8.18 10.20 30.04
N ALA A 453 -9.33 10.34 30.71
CA ALA A 453 -10.04 9.23 31.35
C ALA A 453 -10.43 8.17 30.32
N PHE A 454 -10.95 8.57 29.16
CA PHE A 454 -11.24 7.65 28.05
C PHE A 454 -10.02 6.87 27.60
N PHE A 455 -8.86 7.51 27.37
CA PHE A 455 -7.65 6.78 26.96
C PHE A 455 -7.10 5.85 28.04
N ARG A 456 -7.19 6.24 29.31
CA ARG A 456 -6.84 5.34 30.44
C ARG A 456 -7.76 4.13 30.47
N LEU A 457 -9.06 4.34 30.26
CA LEU A 457 -10.05 3.28 30.18
C LEU A 457 -9.78 2.36 28.98
N TRP A 458 -9.52 2.91 27.79
CA TRP A 458 -9.18 2.14 26.61
C TRP A 458 -7.98 1.19 26.84
N LEU A 459 -6.94 1.66 27.53
CA LEU A 459 -5.80 0.83 27.95
C LEU A 459 -6.20 -0.24 28.97
N HIS A 460 -7.05 0.08 29.96
CA HIS A 460 -7.53 -0.88 30.96
C HIS A 460 -8.44 -1.97 30.37
N LEU A 461 -9.25 -1.63 29.37
CA LEU A 461 -10.11 -2.57 28.66
C LEU A 461 -9.32 -3.48 27.71
N THR A 462 -8.12 -3.07 27.27
CA THR A 462 -7.30 -3.85 26.32
C THR A 462 -7.05 -5.29 26.77
N PRO A 463 -6.57 -5.59 28.00
CA PRO A 463 -6.40 -6.97 28.45
C PRO A 463 -7.72 -7.70 28.75
N ARG A 464 -8.76 -6.98 29.21
CA ARG A 464 -10.09 -7.56 29.51
C ARG A 464 -10.83 -8.00 28.25
N HIS A 465 -10.65 -7.26 27.15
CA HIS A 465 -11.35 -7.43 25.88
C HIS A 465 -10.41 -7.69 24.71
N ALA A 466 -9.27 -8.35 24.95
CA ALA A 466 -8.20 -8.51 23.96
C ALA A 466 -8.68 -9.14 22.64
N ALA A 467 -9.55 -10.14 22.71
CA ALA A 467 -10.13 -10.79 21.53
C ALA A 467 -11.04 -9.82 20.74
N THR A 468 -11.87 -9.04 21.44
CA THR A 468 -12.77 -8.04 20.86
C THR A 468 -11.98 -6.89 20.22
N TYR A 469 -10.92 -6.43 20.89
CA TYR A 469 -10.01 -5.39 20.40
C TYR A 469 -9.24 -5.82 19.15
N PHE A 470 -8.74 -7.06 19.13
CA PHE A 470 -8.10 -7.64 17.95
C PHE A 470 -9.10 -7.84 16.82
N SER A 471 -10.32 -8.31 17.13
CA SER A 471 -11.40 -8.45 16.16
C SER A 471 -11.76 -7.10 15.53
N ALA A 472 -11.89 -6.03 16.32
CA ALA A 472 -12.16 -4.69 15.80
C ALA A 472 -11.05 -4.19 14.88
N ALA A 473 -9.79 -4.29 15.31
CA ALA A 473 -8.63 -3.86 14.52
C ALA A 473 -8.50 -4.66 13.20
N PHE A 474 -8.73 -5.97 13.26
CA PHE A 474 -8.68 -6.83 12.08
C PHE A 474 -9.85 -6.53 11.13
N HIS A 475 -11.08 -6.40 11.63
CA HIS A 475 -12.25 -6.04 10.81
C HIS A 475 -12.04 -4.74 10.04
N ASN A 476 -11.35 -3.77 10.67
CA ASN A 476 -11.12 -2.47 10.06
C ASN A 476 -10.00 -2.46 9.01
N SER A 477 -9.19 -3.51 8.90
CA SER A 477 -7.97 -3.48 8.08
C SER A 477 -7.66 -4.74 7.25
N TYR A 478 -8.39 -5.85 7.42
CA TYR A 478 -8.07 -7.13 6.77
C TYR A 478 -7.96 -7.04 5.24
N GLY A 479 -8.69 -6.13 4.60
CA GLY A 479 -8.69 -5.91 3.16
C GLY A 479 -7.32 -5.50 2.60
N TYR A 480 -6.45 -4.91 3.41
CA TYR A 480 -5.06 -4.60 3.03
C TYR A 480 -4.13 -5.82 3.00
N LEU A 481 -4.59 -6.97 3.49
CA LEU A 481 -3.87 -8.24 3.49
C LEU A 481 -4.67 -9.40 2.87
N CYS A 482 -5.80 -9.10 2.21
CA CYS A 482 -6.64 -10.10 1.52
C CYS A 482 -6.65 -9.83 0.01
N PRO A 483 -5.76 -10.48 -0.77
CA PRO A 483 -5.78 -10.37 -2.22
C PRO A 483 -7.13 -10.77 -2.80
N GLY A 484 -7.64 -9.95 -3.71
CA GLY A 484 -8.96 -10.13 -4.31
C GLY A 484 -10.13 -9.51 -3.53
N TYR A 485 -9.89 -8.97 -2.33
CA TYR A 485 -10.89 -8.15 -1.64
C TYR A 485 -11.00 -6.76 -2.29
N LEU A 486 -12.22 -6.37 -2.65
CA LEU A 486 -12.54 -5.00 -3.07
C LEU A 486 -13.53 -4.38 -2.09
N SER A 487 -13.18 -3.20 -1.57
CA SER A 487 -14.06 -2.45 -0.67
C SER A 487 -15.34 -2.03 -1.41
N THR A 488 -16.48 -2.16 -0.73
CA THR A 488 -17.78 -1.67 -1.21
C THR A 488 -18.21 -0.37 -0.53
N ILE A 489 -17.50 0.03 0.54
CA ILE A 489 -17.77 1.26 1.29
C ILE A 489 -17.31 2.48 0.50
N LYS A 490 -16.16 2.35 -0.17
CA LYS A 490 -15.60 3.41 -1.02
C LYS A 490 -15.27 2.84 -2.41
N PRO A 491 -15.44 3.63 -3.47
CA PRO A 491 -15.14 3.18 -4.83
C PRO A 491 -13.66 2.81 -4.96
N THR A 492 -13.42 1.61 -5.48
CA THR A 492 -12.08 1.06 -5.74
C THR A 492 -11.33 1.92 -6.77
N LEU A 493 -11.97 2.19 -7.90
CA LEU A 493 -11.47 3.03 -8.98
C LEU A 493 -12.25 4.35 -9.02
N LEU A 494 -11.55 5.49 -9.02
CA LEU A 494 -12.18 6.81 -9.06
C LEU A 494 -12.49 7.19 -10.51
N ILE A 495 -13.76 7.08 -10.91
CA ILE A 495 -14.22 7.36 -12.27
C ILE A 495 -15.52 8.18 -12.20
N GLY A 496 -15.57 9.27 -12.97
CA GLY A 496 -16.74 10.15 -13.04
C GLY A 496 -16.92 11.00 -11.77
N LYS A 497 -18.17 11.39 -11.49
CA LYS A 497 -18.52 12.25 -10.35
C LYS A 497 -18.15 11.58 -9.01
N GLN A 498 -17.29 12.23 -8.24
CA GLN A 498 -17.04 11.88 -6.85
C GLN A 498 -17.71 12.91 -5.95
N GLY A 499 -18.17 12.52 -4.76
CA GLY A 499 -18.67 13.45 -3.74
C GLY A 499 -19.90 14.30 -4.14
N ARG A 500 -20.26 15.23 -3.24
CA ARG A 500 -21.34 16.22 -3.43
C ARG A 500 -20.74 17.53 -3.95
N ILE A 501 -21.20 17.98 -5.10
CA ILE A 501 -20.66 19.15 -5.83
C ILE A 501 -21.69 20.28 -5.98
N GLU A 502 -22.93 20.07 -5.54
CA GLU A 502 -24.06 20.95 -5.81
C GLU A 502 -23.84 22.37 -5.25
N ASP A 503 -23.24 22.46 -4.06
CA ASP A 503 -22.84 23.69 -3.38
C ASP A 503 -21.55 24.31 -3.95
N LEU A 504 -20.69 23.49 -4.57
CA LEU A 504 -19.45 23.94 -5.21
C LEU A 504 -19.67 24.50 -6.62
N ASN A 505 -20.59 23.90 -7.39
CA ASN A 505 -20.85 24.22 -8.79
C ASN A 505 -21.08 25.72 -9.05
N PRO A 506 -21.80 26.49 -8.21
CA PRO A 506 -21.96 27.93 -8.42
C PRO A 506 -20.65 28.73 -8.37
N ARG A 507 -19.63 28.23 -7.66
CA ARG A 507 -18.33 28.90 -7.50
C ARG A 507 -17.22 28.29 -8.39
N PHE A 508 -17.31 27.01 -8.70
CA PHE A 508 -16.33 26.28 -9.51
C PHE A 508 -17.03 25.19 -10.35
N PRO A 509 -17.70 25.55 -11.45
CA PRO A 509 -18.44 24.60 -12.29
C PRO A 509 -17.48 23.82 -13.19
N PHE A 510 -16.97 22.69 -12.72
CA PHE A 510 -16.21 21.76 -13.54
C PHE A 510 -17.10 20.63 -14.10
N SER A 511 -16.79 20.19 -15.30
CA SER A 511 -17.54 19.18 -16.04
C SER A 511 -17.14 17.77 -15.63
N VAL A 512 -18.09 16.83 -15.73
CA VAL A 512 -17.83 15.39 -15.65
C VAL A 512 -18.14 14.80 -17.02
N ASN A 513 -17.13 14.24 -17.70
CA ASN A 513 -17.32 13.70 -19.04
C ASN A 513 -18.26 12.48 -19.03
N PRO A 514 -19.34 12.48 -19.84
CA PRO A 514 -20.25 11.34 -19.96
C PRO A 514 -19.56 10.02 -20.33
N ALA A 515 -18.46 10.05 -21.09
CA ALA A 515 -17.68 8.86 -21.43
C ALA A 515 -17.14 8.11 -20.20
N SER A 516 -17.05 8.78 -19.04
CA SER A 516 -16.64 8.16 -17.78
C SER A 516 -17.59 7.04 -17.33
N SER A 517 -18.88 7.06 -17.71
CA SER A 517 -19.80 5.96 -17.42
C SER A 517 -19.44 4.71 -18.23
N ASN A 518 -19.10 4.88 -19.50
CA ASN A 518 -18.68 3.79 -20.38
C ASN A 518 -17.34 3.21 -19.92
N LEU A 519 -16.41 4.07 -19.49
CA LEU A 519 -15.15 3.62 -18.91
C LEU A 519 -15.39 2.83 -17.61
N LYS A 520 -16.29 3.31 -16.74
CA LYS A 520 -16.63 2.61 -15.50
C LYS A 520 -17.17 1.20 -15.81
N ALA A 521 -18.13 1.08 -16.72
CA ALA A 521 -18.65 -0.21 -17.16
C ALA A 521 -17.57 -1.10 -17.79
N ALA A 522 -16.66 -0.52 -18.58
CA ALA A 522 -15.54 -1.25 -19.17
C ALA A 522 -14.56 -1.77 -18.10
N MET A 523 -14.38 -1.06 -16.97
CA MET A 523 -13.52 -1.48 -15.86
C MET A 523 -14.17 -2.55 -14.96
N ASP A 524 -15.49 -2.70 -14.99
CA ASP A 524 -16.18 -3.77 -14.27
C ASP A 524 -15.82 -5.16 -14.85
N ILE A 525 -15.49 -5.24 -16.15
CA ILE A 525 -15.07 -6.50 -16.80
C ILE A 525 -13.74 -7.03 -16.23
N PRO A 526 -12.60 -6.29 -16.30
CA PRO A 526 -11.33 -6.77 -15.77
C PRO A 526 -11.33 -6.90 -14.24
N THR A 527 -12.11 -6.09 -13.51
CA THR A 527 -12.22 -6.23 -12.04
C THR A 527 -13.20 -7.35 -11.62
N GLY A 528 -14.05 -7.80 -12.54
CA GLY A 528 -14.91 -8.98 -12.37
C GLY A 528 -14.15 -10.31 -12.48
N ILE A 529 -13.10 -10.37 -13.29
CA ILE A 529 -12.26 -11.57 -13.43
C ILE A 529 -11.20 -11.67 -12.33
N SER A 530 -10.86 -12.89 -11.92
CA SER A 530 -9.93 -13.16 -10.82
C SER A 530 -8.57 -12.48 -10.96
N LEU A 531 -7.95 -12.53 -12.14
CA LEU A 531 -6.61 -11.95 -12.33
C LEU A 531 -6.63 -10.42 -12.26
N GLY A 532 -7.56 -9.76 -12.93
CA GLY A 532 -7.65 -8.30 -12.90
C GLY A 532 -8.09 -7.78 -11.53
N ARG A 533 -8.95 -8.51 -10.82
CA ARG A 533 -9.30 -8.23 -9.42
C ARG A 533 -8.09 -8.29 -8.49
N LEU A 534 -7.23 -9.30 -8.63
CA LEU A 534 -5.99 -9.38 -7.85
C LEU A 534 -5.08 -8.17 -8.08
N LEU A 535 -4.93 -7.74 -9.34
CA LEU A 535 -4.11 -6.58 -9.71
C LEU A 535 -4.66 -5.26 -9.15
N VAL A 536 -5.97 -5.13 -9.00
CA VAL A 536 -6.56 -3.90 -8.45
C VAL A 536 -6.72 -3.99 -6.92
N SER A 537 -6.67 -5.17 -6.31
CA SER A 537 -6.89 -5.31 -4.86
C SER A 537 -5.67 -4.87 -4.03
N PRO A 538 -5.84 -4.10 -2.94
CA PRO A 538 -4.72 -3.66 -2.09
C PRO A 538 -4.03 -4.80 -1.35
N GLY A 539 -4.75 -5.90 -1.08
CA GLY A 539 -4.24 -7.08 -0.39
C GLY A 539 -3.00 -7.70 -1.04
N LEU A 540 -2.93 -7.72 -2.38
CA LEU A 540 -1.77 -8.24 -3.11
C LEU A 540 -0.50 -7.45 -2.78
N TYR A 541 -0.61 -6.13 -2.67
CA TYR A 541 0.52 -5.24 -2.43
C TYR A 541 0.99 -5.31 -0.98
N GLY A 542 0.06 -5.52 -0.03
CA GLY A 542 0.42 -5.88 1.34
C GLY A 542 1.23 -7.18 1.40
N TRP A 543 0.86 -8.19 0.62
CA TRP A 543 1.63 -9.44 0.53
C TRP A 543 3.01 -9.24 -0.09
N VAL A 544 3.14 -8.44 -1.16
CA VAL A 544 4.43 -8.11 -1.77
C VAL A 544 5.36 -7.46 -0.74
N VAL A 545 4.88 -6.50 0.03
CA VAL A 545 5.65 -5.79 1.05
C VAL A 545 6.15 -6.74 2.14
N LEU A 546 5.29 -7.64 2.64
CA LEU A 546 5.67 -8.63 3.66
C LEU A 546 6.63 -9.70 3.11
N PHE A 547 6.43 -10.14 1.87
CA PHE A 547 7.37 -11.04 1.17
C PHE A 547 8.76 -10.40 1.02
N VAL A 548 8.81 -9.11 0.65
CA VAL A 548 10.05 -8.36 0.53
C VAL A 548 10.72 -8.20 1.90
N LEU A 549 9.97 -7.87 2.95
CA LEU A 549 10.49 -7.81 4.32
C LEU A 549 11.19 -9.13 4.72
N VAL A 550 10.48 -10.25 4.57
CA VAL A 550 11.01 -11.57 4.93
C VAL A 550 12.24 -11.93 4.08
N THR A 551 12.19 -11.68 2.77
CA THR A 551 13.31 -11.95 1.86
C THR A 551 14.54 -11.09 2.17
N LEU A 552 14.33 -9.81 2.51
CA LEU A 552 15.42 -8.90 2.87
C LEU A 552 16.07 -9.29 4.19
N LEU A 553 15.28 -9.78 5.15
CA LEU A 553 15.78 -10.26 6.44
C LEU A 553 16.53 -11.59 6.33
N SER A 554 16.09 -12.50 5.46
CA SER A 554 16.66 -13.85 5.37
C SER A 554 17.84 -13.96 4.40
N SER A 555 17.83 -13.21 3.30
CA SER A 555 18.63 -13.57 2.12
C SER A 555 19.34 -12.39 1.46
N ARG A 556 19.22 -11.17 1.99
CA ARG A 556 19.80 -9.96 1.39
C ARG A 556 20.52 -9.08 2.42
N PRO A 557 21.36 -8.13 2.00
CA PRO A 557 21.98 -7.20 2.93
C PRO A 557 20.91 -6.38 3.68
N LYS A 558 20.88 -6.52 5.02
CA LYS A 558 19.87 -5.88 5.89
C LYS A 558 19.74 -4.36 5.70
N ARG A 559 20.81 -3.68 5.23
CA ARG A 559 20.76 -2.24 4.89
C ARG A 559 19.69 -1.90 3.85
N LEU A 560 19.34 -2.82 2.95
CA LEU A 560 18.29 -2.60 1.95
C LEU A 560 16.90 -2.43 2.57
N LEU A 561 16.70 -2.86 3.82
CA LEU A 561 15.47 -2.56 4.58
C LEU A 561 15.24 -1.06 4.73
N LEU A 562 16.31 -0.24 4.79
CA LEU A 562 16.18 1.21 4.86
C LEU A 562 15.51 1.80 3.62
N ALA A 563 15.74 1.21 2.44
CA ALA A 563 15.09 1.63 1.20
C ALA A 563 13.64 1.12 1.09
N ALA A 564 13.33 -0.04 1.68
CA ALA A 564 11.99 -0.60 1.75
C ALA A 564 11.13 0.00 2.88
N ALA A 565 11.76 0.64 3.87
CA ALA A 565 11.13 1.18 5.07
C ALA A 565 9.92 2.09 4.79
N PRO A 566 9.96 3.03 3.80
CA PRO A 566 8.81 3.87 3.52
C PRO A 566 7.55 3.08 3.18
N ALA A 567 7.66 2.04 2.35
CA ALA A 567 6.54 1.18 1.99
C ALA A 567 6.07 0.31 3.17
N LEU A 568 6.99 -0.17 4.01
CA LEU A 568 6.65 -0.93 5.22
C LEU A 568 5.82 -0.10 6.21
N PHE A 569 6.21 1.16 6.42
CA PHE A 569 5.46 2.06 7.30
C PHE A 569 4.16 2.56 6.67
N CYS A 570 4.09 2.68 5.35
CA CYS A 570 2.80 2.91 4.66
C CYS A 570 1.85 1.72 4.85
N LEU A 571 2.34 0.48 4.79
CA LEU A 571 1.52 -0.70 5.09
C LEU A 571 1.07 -0.70 6.55
N ALA A 572 1.96 -0.39 7.49
CA ALA A 572 1.59 -0.25 8.91
C ALA A 572 0.48 0.80 9.11
N GLY A 573 0.57 1.95 8.42
CA GLY A 573 -0.49 2.96 8.41
C GLY A 573 -1.80 2.48 7.79
N CYS A 574 -1.77 1.61 6.78
CA CYS A 574 -2.97 0.97 6.24
C CYS A 574 -3.62 0.03 7.28
N LEU A 575 -2.83 -0.70 8.04
CA LEU A 575 -3.32 -1.60 9.09
C LEU A 575 -3.89 -0.86 10.31
N LEU A 576 -3.56 0.43 10.45
CA LEU A 576 -4.10 1.34 11.46
C LEU A 576 -5.11 2.34 10.87
N SER A 577 -5.54 2.10 9.63
CA SER A 577 -6.39 3.04 8.88
C SER A 577 -7.80 3.10 9.44
N ALA A 578 -8.52 4.17 9.09
CA ALA A 578 -9.92 4.42 9.37
C ALA A 578 -10.89 3.62 8.47
N VAL A 579 -10.40 3.02 7.37
CA VAL A 579 -11.21 2.39 6.31
C VAL A 579 -10.59 1.09 5.86
N ASN A 580 -11.39 0.02 5.80
CA ASN A 580 -10.93 -1.29 5.36
C ASN A 580 -10.70 -1.36 3.84
N GLY A 581 -9.49 -1.79 3.45
CA GLY A 581 -9.15 -2.16 2.07
C GLY A 581 -9.32 -1.04 1.04
N TYR A 582 -9.10 0.22 1.41
CA TYR A 582 -9.26 1.35 0.49
C TYR A 582 -7.98 1.66 -0.30
N ILE A 583 -8.02 1.52 -1.63
CA ILE A 583 -6.84 1.64 -2.51
C ILE A 583 -6.07 2.94 -2.32
N ARG A 584 -6.77 4.07 -2.13
CA ARG A 584 -6.13 5.39 -1.97
C ARG A 584 -5.04 5.38 -0.91
N TYR A 585 -5.24 4.65 0.19
CA TYR A 585 -4.27 4.58 1.28
C TYR A 585 -3.14 3.60 0.99
N ALA A 586 -3.42 2.55 0.24
CA ALA A 586 -2.43 1.57 -0.18
C ALA A 586 -1.61 2.00 -1.40
N MET A 587 -1.94 3.11 -2.09
CA MET A 587 -1.26 3.54 -3.32
C MET A 587 0.28 3.60 -3.24
N PRO A 588 0.92 4.05 -2.15
CA PRO A 588 2.38 3.95 -2.02
C PRO A 588 2.91 2.52 -2.23
N LEU A 589 2.16 1.49 -1.83
CA LEU A 589 2.54 0.09 -2.00
C LEU A 589 2.50 -0.35 -3.48
N TYR A 590 1.54 0.15 -4.26
CA TYR A 590 1.44 -0.11 -5.70
C TYR A 590 2.64 0.47 -6.44
N PHE A 591 2.94 1.74 -6.17
CA PHE A 591 4.05 2.46 -6.80
C PHE A 591 5.39 1.85 -6.43
N CYS A 592 5.56 1.45 -5.16
CA CYS A 592 6.79 0.83 -4.69
C CYS A 592 6.95 -0.63 -5.10
N THR A 593 5.92 -1.33 -5.61
CA THR A 593 6.01 -2.78 -5.85
C THR A 593 7.13 -3.19 -6.81
N PRO A 594 7.28 -2.60 -8.01
CA PRO A 594 8.40 -2.92 -8.89
C PRO A 594 9.76 -2.68 -8.22
N PHE A 595 9.88 -1.56 -7.49
CA PHE A 595 11.07 -1.19 -6.75
C PHE A 595 11.41 -2.20 -5.64
N LEU A 596 10.43 -2.59 -4.83
CA LEU A 596 10.60 -3.53 -3.72
C LEU A 596 11.03 -4.91 -4.22
N LEU A 597 10.42 -5.40 -5.30
CA LEU A 597 10.84 -6.66 -5.94
C LEU A 597 12.25 -6.55 -6.53
N ALA A 598 12.63 -5.39 -7.07
CA ALA A 598 13.98 -5.14 -7.54
C ALA A 598 15.03 -5.17 -6.41
N LEU A 599 14.69 -4.71 -5.19
CA LEU A 599 15.59 -4.84 -4.02
C LEU A 599 15.88 -6.31 -3.66
N CYS A 600 14.94 -7.21 -3.93
CA CYS A 600 15.11 -8.65 -3.75
C CYS A 600 15.93 -9.31 -4.87
N ALA A 601 16.13 -8.66 -6.01
CA ALA A 601 16.85 -9.22 -7.16
C ALA A 601 18.38 -9.24 -6.98
N GLY A 602 19.03 -10.26 -7.52
CA GLY A 602 20.49 -10.46 -7.49
C GLY A 602 20.94 -11.76 -6.82
N PRO A 603 22.22 -12.15 -6.96
CA PRO A 603 22.72 -13.44 -6.47
C PRO A 603 22.56 -13.57 -4.95
N GLN A 604 22.18 -14.76 -4.50
CA GLN A 604 22.03 -15.04 -3.07
C GLN A 604 23.40 -15.19 -2.39
N PRO A 605 23.50 -14.90 -1.08
CA PRO A 605 24.75 -15.10 -0.32
C PRO A 605 25.25 -16.55 -0.36
N GLU A 606 24.36 -17.53 -0.52
CA GLU A 606 24.73 -18.95 -0.64
C GLU A 606 25.43 -19.27 -1.96
N ASP A 607 25.04 -18.63 -3.07
CA ASP A 607 25.71 -18.79 -4.38
C ASP A 607 27.14 -18.21 -4.38
N GLN A 608 27.49 -17.32 -3.44
CA GLN A 608 28.84 -16.77 -3.34
C GLN A 608 29.82 -17.68 -2.58
N ARG A 609 29.33 -18.68 -1.85
CA ARG A 609 30.19 -19.65 -1.13
C ARG A 609 30.61 -20.84 -2.00
N SER A 610 29.98 -21.05 -3.15
CA SER A 610 30.36 -22.11 -4.10
C SER A 610 31.42 -21.68 -5.12
N ASP A 611 31.73 -20.37 -5.18
CA ASP A 611 32.62 -19.78 -6.19
C ASP A 611 33.98 -19.32 -5.61
N THR A 612 34.30 -19.69 -4.36
CA THR A 612 35.69 -19.62 -3.87
C THR A 612 36.41 -20.91 -4.29
N PRO A 613 37.40 -20.84 -5.20
CA PRO A 613 38.17 -22.02 -5.63
C PRO A 613 38.94 -22.67 -4.49
#